data_AF-A0A942YT78-F1
#
_entry.id   AF-A0A942YT78-F1
#
_cell.length_a   1.000
_cell.length_b   1.000
_cell.length_c   1.000
_cell.angle_alpha   90.00
_cell.angle_beta   90.00
_cell.angle_gamma   90.00
#
_symmetry.space_group_name_H-M   'P 1'
#
loop_
_entity.id
_entity.type
_entity.pdbx_description
1 polymer ?
#
loop_
_entity_poly.entity_id
_entity_poly.type
_entity_poly.pdbx_seq_one_letter_code
_entity_poly.pdbx_strand_id
1 'polypeptide(L)'
;MKKAIVFAARQPIGFKACVQLLDQGLLVDALDHEMWQTERHVEQWMLIGRNANLTLTLYNDENEGEMERFDSIPINYVIIPLIDYYEKGDDRLQIQLIRLVEMFYQTNRCDDTLFIFLQPTAMDRSGQAMYEKIEMMKEQLKQHANIIEYFITNHTLNYEKKIEALQTSLPEVDQFEQYFFGKSR
;
A
#
# COMPACT_ATOMS: atom_id res chain seq x y z
N MET A 1 -14.56 13.32 4.71
CA MET A 1 -13.79 12.89 3.51
C MET A 1 -12.92 11.73 3.96
N LYS A 2 -12.95 10.60 3.24
CA LYS A 2 -12.15 9.43 3.62
C LYS A 2 -10.69 9.65 3.21
N LYS A 3 -9.76 9.16 4.03
CA LYS A 3 -8.31 9.28 3.81
C LYS A 3 -7.65 7.91 3.74
N ALA A 4 -6.73 7.74 2.81
CA ALA A 4 -5.97 6.53 2.59
C ALA A 4 -4.46 6.84 2.57
N ILE A 5 -3.67 5.92 3.12
CA ILE A 5 -2.22 5.87 2.91
C ILE A 5 -1.92 4.74 1.94
N VAL A 6 -1.04 4.98 0.98
CA VAL A 6 -0.57 3.96 0.03
C VAL A 6 0.94 3.87 0.11
N PHE A 7 1.45 2.69 0.47
CA PHE A 7 2.89 2.39 0.45
C PHE A 7 3.36 2.03 -0.96
N ALA A 8 4.65 2.24 -1.23
CA ALA A 8 5.26 2.01 -2.55
C ALA A 8 4.45 2.67 -3.67
N ALA A 9 3.98 3.90 -3.42
CA ALA A 9 2.93 4.54 -4.22
C ALA A 9 3.31 4.81 -5.67
N ARG A 10 4.59 4.91 -6.02
CA ARG A 10 5.03 5.05 -7.42
C ARG A 10 5.41 3.72 -8.06
N GLN A 11 5.38 2.63 -7.31
CA GLN A 11 5.55 1.29 -7.86
C GLN A 11 4.26 0.84 -8.57
N PRO A 12 4.33 -0.16 -9.46
CA PRO A 12 3.23 -0.43 -10.39
C PRO A 12 1.88 -0.77 -9.75
N ILE A 13 1.86 -1.40 -8.58
CA ILE A 13 0.61 -1.74 -7.88
C ILE A 13 0.17 -0.59 -6.98
N GLY A 14 1.10 0.00 -6.21
CA GLY A 14 0.84 1.21 -5.41
C GLY A 14 0.29 2.38 -6.25
N PHE A 15 0.81 2.60 -7.45
CA PHE A 15 0.36 3.68 -8.35
C PHE A 15 -1.10 3.52 -8.75
N LYS A 16 -1.53 2.29 -9.07
CA LYS A 16 -2.93 2.04 -9.45
C LYS A 16 -3.87 2.20 -8.27
N ALA A 17 -3.45 1.76 -7.09
CA ALA A 17 -4.22 1.99 -5.88
C ALA A 17 -4.43 3.50 -5.69
N CYS A 18 -3.39 4.32 -5.87
CA CYS A 18 -3.53 5.77 -5.83
C CYS A 18 -4.53 6.29 -6.86
N VAL A 19 -4.40 5.91 -8.14
CA VAL A 19 -5.32 6.33 -9.21
C VAL A 19 -6.78 6.06 -8.83
N GLN A 20 -7.08 4.83 -8.41
CA GLN A 20 -8.46 4.43 -8.11
C GLN A 20 -9.03 5.11 -6.87
N LEU A 21 -8.23 5.28 -5.81
CA LEU A 21 -8.66 6.01 -4.62
C LEU A 21 -8.95 7.49 -4.96
N LEU A 22 -8.13 8.10 -5.81
CA LEU A 22 -8.34 9.48 -6.28
C LEU A 22 -9.58 9.61 -7.15
N ASP A 23 -9.83 8.65 -8.06
CA ASP A 23 -11.04 8.60 -8.90
C ASP A 23 -12.31 8.50 -8.05
N GLN A 24 -12.21 7.89 -6.88
CA GLN A 24 -13.28 7.77 -5.89
C GLN A 24 -13.37 8.97 -4.93
N GLY A 25 -12.51 9.99 -5.12
CA GLY A 25 -12.53 11.24 -4.37
C GLY A 25 -11.92 11.16 -2.96
N LEU A 26 -11.10 10.15 -2.67
CA LEU A 26 -10.40 10.03 -1.39
C LEU A 26 -9.17 10.95 -1.35
N LEU A 27 -8.79 11.37 -0.14
CA LEU A 27 -7.46 11.92 0.14
C LEU A 27 -6.46 10.78 0.17
N VAL A 28 -5.36 10.91 -0.56
CA VAL A 28 -4.33 9.89 -0.70
C VAL A 28 -2.98 10.47 -0.25
N ASP A 29 -2.46 9.92 0.83
CA ASP A 29 -1.08 10.12 1.26
C ASP A 29 -0.24 8.98 0.69
N ALA A 30 0.43 9.28 -0.42
CA ALA A 30 1.33 8.38 -1.11
C ALA A 30 2.69 8.37 -0.42
N LEU A 31 3.11 7.20 0.05
CA LEU A 31 4.43 6.97 0.64
C LEU A 31 5.27 6.12 -0.31
N ASP A 32 6.51 6.52 -0.51
CA ASP A 32 7.46 5.73 -1.28
C ASP A 32 8.89 5.90 -0.76
N HIS A 33 9.77 4.98 -1.11
CA HIS A 33 11.17 5.02 -0.70
C HIS A 33 11.98 5.82 -1.71
N GLU A 34 12.76 6.79 -1.24
CA GLU A 34 13.57 7.65 -2.11
C GLU A 34 14.56 6.83 -2.96
N MET A 35 15.17 5.80 -2.38
CA MET A 35 16.13 4.92 -3.07
C MET A 35 15.49 3.98 -4.10
N TRP A 36 14.16 3.88 -4.15
CA TRP A 36 13.43 3.02 -5.10
C TRP A 36 12.86 3.80 -6.31
N GLN A 37 13.18 5.09 -6.40
CA GLN A 37 12.70 5.93 -7.47
C GLN A 37 13.51 5.73 -8.76
N THR A 38 12.81 5.73 -9.89
CA THR A 38 13.40 5.73 -11.23
C THR A 38 12.82 6.87 -12.04
N GLU A 39 13.48 7.30 -13.12
CA GLU A 39 12.93 8.32 -14.03
C GLU A 39 11.54 7.94 -14.53
N ARG A 40 11.35 6.67 -14.88
CA ARG A 40 10.04 6.14 -15.30
C ARG A 40 8.96 6.32 -14.23
N HIS A 41 9.29 6.07 -12.95
CA HIS A 41 8.34 6.26 -11.85
C HIS A 41 7.97 7.74 -11.69
N VAL A 42 8.94 8.65 -11.86
CA VAL A 42 8.70 10.10 -11.81
C VAL A 42 7.80 10.55 -12.96
N GLU A 43 8.07 10.11 -14.18
CA GLU A 43 7.24 10.42 -15.35
C GLU A 43 5.82 9.90 -15.19
N GLN A 44 5.67 8.65 -14.74
CA GLN A 44 4.35 8.06 -14.49
C GLN A 44 3.58 8.82 -13.41
N TRP A 45 4.26 9.29 -12.37
CA TRP A 45 3.65 10.08 -11.30
C TRP A 45 3.03 11.39 -11.81
N MET A 46 3.57 11.99 -12.86
CA MET A 46 3.05 13.23 -13.45
C MET A 46 1.61 13.10 -13.97
N LEU A 47 1.14 11.87 -14.22
CA LEU A 47 -0.23 11.60 -14.65
C LEU A 47 -1.27 11.93 -13.56
N ILE A 48 -0.93 11.75 -12.28
CA ILE A 48 -1.82 12.03 -11.14
C ILE A 48 -1.30 13.10 -10.19
N GLY A 49 -0.04 13.52 -10.31
CA GLY A 49 0.65 14.42 -9.37
C GLY A 49 0.10 15.84 -9.26
N ARG A 50 -0.86 16.22 -10.12
CA ARG A 50 -1.58 17.51 -10.04
C ARG A 50 -2.91 17.42 -9.30
N ASN A 51 -3.30 16.22 -8.85
CA ASN A 51 -4.54 16.04 -8.09
C ASN A 51 -4.38 16.66 -6.70
N ALA A 52 -5.30 17.56 -6.32
CA ALA A 52 -5.25 18.24 -5.02
C ALA A 52 -5.49 17.30 -3.82
N ASN A 53 -6.05 16.12 -4.06
CA ASN A 53 -6.26 15.10 -3.04
C ASN A 53 -5.05 14.17 -2.86
N LEU A 54 -3.95 14.42 -3.58
CA LEU A 54 -2.76 13.57 -3.56
C LEU A 54 -1.58 14.30 -2.93
N THR A 55 -1.02 13.70 -1.87
CA THR A 55 0.25 14.13 -1.27
C THR A 55 1.26 13.02 -1.46
N LEU A 56 2.49 13.35 -1.87
CA LEU A 56 3.59 12.39 -1.93
C LEU A 56 4.63 12.71 -0.88
N THR A 57 5.01 11.71 -0.11
CA THR A 57 6.14 11.74 0.80
C THR A 57 7.16 10.68 0.38
N LEU A 58 8.41 11.10 0.19
CA LEU A 58 9.52 10.19 -0.03
C LEU A 58 10.22 9.94 1.30
N TYR A 59 10.26 8.68 1.72
CA TYR A 59 10.95 8.24 2.91
C TYR A 59 12.42 7.97 2.62
N ASN A 60 13.27 8.40 3.54
CA ASN A 60 14.67 8.03 3.64
C ASN A 60 15.07 7.95 5.13
N ASP A 61 16.22 7.35 5.41
CA ASP A 61 16.67 7.17 6.80
C ASP A 61 16.94 8.51 7.52
N GLU A 62 17.12 9.62 6.78
CA GLU A 62 17.40 10.95 7.33
C GLU A 62 16.11 11.67 7.79
N ASN A 63 14.96 11.33 7.22
CA ASN A 63 13.66 11.94 7.52
C ASN A 63 12.72 11.04 8.34
N GLU A 64 13.26 9.97 8.93
CA GLU A 64 12.51 8.99 9.74
C GLU A 64 11.72 9.66 10.88
N GLY A 65 12.28 10.67 11.54
CA GLY A 65 11.61 11.40 12.62
C GLY A 65 10.56 12.42 12.17
N GLU A 66 10.48 12.75 10.87
CA GLU A 66 9.57 13.78 10.35
C GLU A 66 8.21 13.21 9.90
N MET A 67 8.09 11.89 9.80
CA MET A 67 6.84 11.20 9.47
C MET A 67 5.78 11.24 10.58
N GLU A 68 6.06 11.87 11.72
CA GLU A 68 5.19 11.94 12.90
C GLU A 68 3.89 12.75 12.71
N ARG A 69 3.57 13.25 11.51
CA ARG A 69 2.40 14.11 11.29
C ARG A 69 1.63 13.73 10.03
N PHE A 70 1.01 12.55 10.05
CA PHE A 70 -0.22 12.42 9.28
C PHE A 70 -1.26 13.33 9.94
N ASP A 71 -1.86 14.24 9.15
CA ASP A 71 -2.77 15.28 9.62
C ASP A 71 -3.83 14.81 10.63
N SER A 72 -4.48 15.77 11.30
CA SER A 72 -5.65 15.57 12.20
C SER A 72 -6.87 14.87 11.57
N ILE A 73 -6.78 14.42 10.31
CA ILE A 73 -7.83 13.69 9.60
C ILE A 73 -7.62 12.19 9.88
N PRO A 74 -8.64 11.49 10.43
CA PRO A 74 -8.55 10.04 10.65
C PRO A 74 -8.25 9.26 9.36
N ILE A 75 -7.39 8.27 9.48
CA ILE A 75 -6.96 7.43 8.35
C ILE A 75 -7.88 6.22 8.29
N ASN A 76 -8.60 6.08 7.18
CA ASN A 76 -9.56 5.00 6.99
C ASN A 76 -8.90 3.74 6.41
N TYR A 77 -7.93 3.93 5.51
CA TYR A 77 -7.30 2.83 4.79
C TYR A 77 -5.78 2.96 4.79
N VAL A 78 -5.10 1.84 4.97
CA VAL A 78 -3.65 1.72 4.78
C VAL A 78 -3.40 0.59 3.80
N ILE A 79 -2.94 0.91 2.59
CA ILE A 79 -2.72 -0.06 1.52
C ILE A 79 -1.23 -0.36 1.39
N ILE A 80 -0.88 -1.64 1.53
CA ILE A 80 0.50 -2.13 1.51
C ILE A 80 0.64 -3.15 0.37
N PRO A 81 1.15 -2.75 -0.80
CA PRO A 81 1.35 -3.64 -1.94
C PRO A 81 2.62 -4.49 -1.76
N LEU A 82 2.56 -5.52 -0.91
CA LEU A 82 3.70 -6.40 -0.61
C LEU A 82 4.31 -7.04 -1.86
N ILE A 83 3.49 -7.31 -2.89
CA ILE A 83 3.97 -7.81 -4.19
C ILE A 83 5.09 -6.95 -4.79
N ASP A 84 5.01 -5.61 -4.70
CA ASP A 84 6.04 -4.72 -5.23
C ASP A 84 7.37 -4.92 -4.48
N TYR A 85 7.30 -5.12 -3.15
CA TYR A 85 8.47 -5.32 -2.30
C TYR A 85 9.13 -6.68 -2.50
N TYR A 86 8.32 -7.74 -2.64
CA TYR A 86 8.82 -9.08 -2.92
C TYR A 86 9.49 -9.15 -4.29
N GLU A 87 8.89 -8.54 -5.32
CA GLU A 87 9.48 -8.50 -6.68
C GLU A 87 10.81 -7.75 -6.72
N LYS A 88 10.96 -6.69 -5.92
CA LYS A 88 12.21 -5.92 -5.86
C LYS A 88 13.34 -6.69 -5.17
N GLY A 89 13.02 -7.46 -4.12
CA GLY A 89 13.98 -8.31 -3.42
C GLY A 89 15.12 -7.56 -2.72
N ASP A 90 14.92 -6.29 -2.36
CA ASP A 90 15.92 -5.47 -1.68
C ASP A 90 15.64 -5.42 -0.17
N ASP A 91 16.49 -6.10 0.62
CA ASP A 91 16.35 -6.21 2.07
C ASP A 91 16.22 -4.85 2.77
N ARG A 92 16.85 -3.78 2.26
CA ARG A 92 16.78 -2.45 2.88
C ARG A 92 15.38 -1.89 2.81
N LEU A 93 14.76 -1.96 1.63
CA LEU A 93 13.38 -1.52 1.40
C LEU A 93 12.38 -2.32 2.25
N GLN A 94 12.64 -3.61 2.43
CA GLN A 94 11.79 -4.48 3.25
C GLN A 94 11.89 -4.14 4.74
N ILE A 95 13.11 -3.86 5.24
CA ILE A 95 13.32 -3.39 6.61
C ILE A 95 12.64 -2.04 6.82
N GLN A 96 12.79 -1.10 5.88
CA GLN A 96 12.15 0.21 5.93
C GLN A 96 10.62 0.08 5.94
N LEU A 97 10.03 -0.79 5.10
CA LEU A 97 8.59 -1.05 5.14
C LEU A 97 8.13 -1.49 6.53
N ILE A 98 8.79 -2.49 7.11
CA ILE A 98 8.41 -3.02 8.43
C ILE A 98 8.46 -1.89 9.47
N ARG A 99 9.56 -1.12 9.50
CA ARG A 99 9.69 0.02 10.42
C ARG A 99 8.60 1.07 10.24
N LEU A 100 8.28 1.41 9.00
CA LEU A 100 7.26 2.41 8.71
C LEU A 100 5.86 1.97 9.14
N VAL A 101 5.52 0.70 8.88
CA VAL A 101 4.26 0.13 9.35
C VAL A 101 4.26 0.06 10.88
N GLU A 102 5.40 -0.28 11.48
CA GLU A 102 5.58 -0.32 12.93
C GLU A 102 5.36 1.05 13.57
N MET A 103 6.07 2.06 13.09
CA MET A 103 5.90 3.45 13.52
C MET A 103 4.46 3.89 13.35
N PHE A 104 3.86 3.62 12.18
CA PHE A 104 2.51 4.06 11.88
C PHE A 104 1.49 3.54 12.91
N TYR A 105 1.56 2.28 13.29
CA TYR A 105 0.63 1.75 14.30
C TYR A 105 0.95 2.24 15.72
N GLN A 106 2.22 2.51 16.04
CA GLN A 106 2.61 2.99 17.38
C GLN A 106 2.21 4.45 17.61
N THR A 107 2.31 5.28 16.57
CA THR A 107 2.06 6.73 16.67
C THR A 107 0.60 7.10 16.46
N ASN A 108 -0.19 6.27 15.78
CA ASN A 108 -1.57 6.58 15.41
C ASN A 108 -2.58 5.67 16.12
N ARG A 109 -3.71 6.24 16.54
CA ARG A 109 -4.87 5.42 16.94
C ARG A 109 -5.49 4.81 15.68
N CYS A 110 -5.27 3.51 15.50
CA CYS A 110 -5.68 2.77 14.30
C CYS A 110 -6.96 1.94 14.50
N ASP A 111 -7.70 2.15 15.59
CA ASP A 111 -8.82 1.28 16.00
C ASP A 111 -9.90 1.13 14.90
N ASP A 112 -10.11 2.17 14.09
CA ASP A 112 -11.06 2.19 12.95
C ASP A 112 -10.36 2.13 11.57
N THR A 113 -9.04 1.95 11.54
CA THR A 113 -8.25 1.90 10.30
C THR A 113 -8.27 0.48 9.73
N LEU A 114 -8.54 0.38 8.43
CA LEU A 114 -8.47 -0.86 7.69
C LEU A 114 -7.11 -0.98 6.96
N PHE A 115 -6.29 -1.94 7.39
CA PHE A 115 -5.07 -2.31 6.69
C PHE A 115 -5.38 -3.32 5.59
N ILE A 116 -4.88 -3.05 4.39
CA ILE A 116 -5.09 -3.85 3.20
C ILE A 116 -3.72 -4.27 2.67
N PHE A 117 -3.40 -5.56 2.79
CA PHE A 117 -2.17 -6.12 2.27
C PHE A 117 -2.42 -6.77 0.91
N LEU A 118 -1.69 -6.33 -0.13
CA LEU A 118 -1.75 -6.95 -1.46
C LEU A 118 -0.56 -7.90 -1.63
N GLN A 119 -0.85 -9.19 -1.44
CA GLN A 119 0.09 -10.31 -1.48
C GLN A 119 0.14 -10.93 -2.88
N PRO A 120 1.25 -11.53 -3.30
CA PRO A 120 1.25 -12.46 -4.43
C PRO A 120 0.60 -13.80 -4.02
N THR A 121 -0.11 -14.46 -4.95
CA THR A 121 -0.69 -15.80 -4.70
C THR A 121 0.36 -16.89 -4.51
N ALA A 122 1.57 -16.68 -5.01
CA ALA A 122 2.70 -17.57 -4.83
C ALA A 122 3.97 -16.76 -4.57
N MET A 123 4.73 -17.21 -3.57
CA MET A 123 5.99 -16.63 -3.15
C MET A 123 7.15 -17.50 -3.61
N ASP A 124 8.24 -16.88 -4.03
CA ASP A 124 9.50 -17.60 -4.21
C ASP A 124 10.20 -17.83 -2.86
N ARG A 125 11.24 -18.67 -2.86
CA ARG A 125 11.99 -18.98 -1.63
C ARG A 125 12.79 -17.78 -1.09
N SER A 126 13.17 -16.83 -1.96
CA SER A 126 13.92 -15.64 -1.55
C SER A 126 13.09 -14.69 -0.69
N GLY A 127 11.77 -14.60 -0.93
CA GLY A 127 10.87 -13.76 -0.14
C GLY A 127 10.47 -14.34 1.23
N GLN A 128 10.90 -15.56 1.58
CA GLN A 128 10.39 -16.26 2.75
C GLN A 128 10.74 -15.56 4.08
N ALA A 129 11.95 -15.03 4.23
CA ALA A 129 12.34 -14.33 5.45
C ALA A 129 11.55 -13.03 5.66
N MET A 130 11.24 -12.30 4.58
CA MET A 130 10.38 -11.11 4.64
C MET A 130 8.95 -11.50 4.99
N TYR A 131 8.43 -12.55 4.35
CA TYR A 131 7.09 -13.07 4.60
C TYR A 131 6.89 -13.38 6.08
N GLU A 132 7.79 -14.14 6.69
CA GLU A 132 7.72 -14.50 8.11
C GLU A 132 7.66 -13.25 9.00
N LYS A 133 8.46 -12.23 8.71
CA LYS A 133 8.42 -10.94 9.44
C LYS A 133 7.10 -10.19 9.25
N ILE A 134 6.60 -10.15 8.02
CA ILE A 134 5.33 -9.48 7.69
C ILE A 134 4.15 -10.19 8.37
N GLU A 135 4.13 -11.53 8.39
CA GLU A 135 3.11 -12.29 9.11
C GLU A 135 3.16 -12.03 10.61
N MET A 136 4.37 -11.99 11.21
CA MET A 136 4.52 -11.60 12.62
C MET A 136 3.99 -10.19 12.90
N MET A 137 4.31 -9.22 12.04
CA MET A 137 3.83 -7.84 12.15
C MET A 137 2.30 -7.76 12.03
N LYS A 138 1.68 -8.52 11.13
CA LYS A 138 0.22 -8.58 10.99
C LYS A 138 -0.45 -9.11 12.24
N GLU A 139 0.08 -10.17 12.85
CA GLU A 139 -0.48 -10.71 14.09
C GLU A 139 -0.47 -9.68 15.24
N GLN A 140 0.55 -8.82 15.29
CA GLN A 140 0.59 -7.70 16.23
C GLN A 140 -0.45 -6.62 15.87
N LEU A 141 -0.55 -6.25 14.59
CA LEU A 141 -1.50 -5.25 14.09
C LEU A 141 -2.97 -5.66 14.32
N LYS A 142 -3.31 -6.96 14.23
CA LYS A 142 -4.67 -7.48 14.46
C LYS A 142 -5.22 -7.17 15.85
N GLN A 143 -4.36 -6.85 16.81
CA GLN A 143 -4.78 -6.46 18.17
C GLN A 143 -5.37 -5.04 18.21
N HIS A 144 -5.10 -4.22 17.19
CA HIS A 144 -5.37 -2.78 17.21
C HIS A 144 -6.01 -2.26 15.92
N ALA A 145 -6.12 -3.08 14.88
CA ALA A 145 -6.66 -2.66 13.60
C ALA A 145 -7.33 -3.81 12.85
N ASN A 146 -8.20 -3.45 11.91
CA ASN A 146 -8.79 -4.42 11.00
C ASN A 146 -7.79 -4.71 9.87
N ILE A 147 -7.58 -5.99 9.55
CA ILE A 147 -6.69 -6.41 8.47
C ILE A 147 -7.47 -7.21 7.44
N ILE A 148 -7.25 -6.89 6.17
CA ILE A 148 -7.65 -7.71 5.04
C ILE A 148 -6.43 -7.98 4.16
N GLU A 149 -6.39 -9.19 3.61
CA GLU A 149 -5.37 -9.63 2.69
C GLU A 149 -6.00 -10.00 1.36
N TYR A 150 -5.38 -9.53 0.27
CA TYR A 150 -5.76 -9.90 -1.09
C TYR A 150 -4.58 -10.54 -1.80
N PHE A 151 -4.86 -11.65 -2.47
CA PHE A 151 -3.85 -12.40 -3.21
C PHE A 151 -3.99 -12.14 -4.71
N ILE A 152 -2.97 -11.54 -5.30
CA ILE A 152 -2.87 -11.23 -6.73
C ILE A 152 -2.15 -12.39 -7.42
N THR A 153 -2.83 -13.03 -8.38
CA THR A 153 -2.27 -14.17 -9.12
C THR A 153 -1.09 -13.73 -9.97
N ASN A 154 0.08 -14.27 -9.62
CA ASN A 154 1.31 -14.12 -10.38
C ASN A 154 1.24 -15.04 -11.61
N HIS A 155 0.40 -14.71 -12.59
CA HIS A 155 0.56 -15.29 -13.92
C HIS A 155 1.77 -14.61 -14.56
N THR A 156 2.85 -15.37 -14.70
CA THR A 156 3.97 -15.09 -15.59
C THR A 156 3.42 -14.69 -16.96
N LEU A 157 3.26 -13.38 -17.25
CA LEU A 157 3.09 -12.77 -18.58
C LEU A 157 2.78 -11.26 -18.44
N ASN A 158 3.76 -10.42 -18.83
CA ASN A 158 3.69 -8.99 -19.17
C ASN A 158 3.03 -8.02 -18.16
N TYR A 159 3.80 -7.04 -17.67
CA TYR A 159 3.37 -6.00 -16.70
C TYR A 159 2.06 -5.29 -17.10
N GLU A 160 1.80 -5.12 -18.39
CA GLU A 160 0.58 -4.50 -18.92
C GLU A 160 -0.69 -5.33 -18.63
N LYS A 161 -0.60 -6.67 -18.63
CA LYS A 161 -1.73 -7.54 -18.25
C LYS A 161 -2.01 -7.53 -16.74
N LYS A 162 -0.98 -7.28 -15.92
CA LYS A 162 -1.15 -7.00 -14.48
C LYS A 162 -1.87 -5.65 -14.25
N ILE A 163 -1.80 -4.71 -15.19
CA ILE A 163 -2.54 -3.43 -15.17
C ILE A 163 -4.02 -3.66 -15.48
N GLU A 164 -4.32 -4.42 -16.53
CA GLU A 164 -5.68 -4.79 -16.89
C GLU A 164 -6.41 -5.58 -15.79
N ALA A 165 -5.73 -6.57 -15.18
CA ALA A 165 -6.31 -7.36 -14.10
C ALA A 165 -6.71 -6.51 -12.89
N LEU A 166 -5.89 -5.51 -12.52
CA LEU A 166 -6.17 -4.58 -11.40
C LEU A 166 -7.25 -3.55 -11.72
N GLN A 167 -7.40 -3.16 -12.99
CA GLN A 167 -8.53 -2.35 -13.44
C GLN A 167 -9.85 -3.13 -13.38
N THR A 168 -9.82 -4.45 -13.56
CA THR A 168 -11.00 -5.32 -13.38
C THR A 168 -11.23 -5.81 -11.95
N SER A 169 -10.26 -5.67 -11.04
CA SER A 169 -10.29 -6.31 -9.71
C SER A 169 -10.30 -5.37 -8.51
N LEU A 170 -10.20 -4.05 -8.71
CA LEU A 170 -10.32 -3.07 -7.63
C LEU A 170 -11.64 -2.32 -7.81
N PRO A 171 -12.67 -2.66 -7.01
CA PRO A 171 -14.00 -2.08 -7.16
C PRO A 171 -14.03 -0.60 -6.74
N GLU A 172 -15.11 0.10 -7.07
CA GLU A 172 -15.48 1.39 -6.43
C GLU A 172 -15.48 1.22 -4.89
N VAL A 173 -15.13 2.24 -4.09
CA VAL A 173 -14.99 2.10 -2.62
C VAL A 173 -16.25 1.52 -1.95
N ASP A 174 -17.44 1.77 -2.50
CA ASP A 174 -18.71 1.19 -2.01
C ASP A 174 -18.93 -0.27 -2.50
N GLN A 175 -18.31 -0.66 -3.62
CA GLN A 175 -18.24 -2.03 -4.11
C GLN A 175 -17.07 -2.82 -3.49
N PHE A 176 -16.08 -2.15 -2.90
CA PHE A 176 -14.97 -2.76 -2.15
C PHE A 176 -15.52 -3.53 -0.94
N GLU A 177 -16.52 -2.97 -0.26
CA GLU A 177 -17.22 -3.65 0.83
C GLU A 177 -18.06 -4.84 0.32
N GLN A 178 -18.76 -4.68 -0.81
CA GLN A 178 -19.67 -5.70 -1.36
C GLN A 178 -18.97 -6.88 -2.04
N TYR A 179 -17.85 -6.64 -2.72
CA TYR A 179 -17.10 -7.66 -3.46
C TYR A 179 -16.21 -8.50 -2.53
N PHE A 180 -15.80 -7.95 -1.37
CA PHE A 180 -14.86 -8.62 -0.46
C PHE A 180 -15.46 -9.09 0.87
N PHE A 181 -16.60 -8.55 1.36
CA PHE A 181 -17.28 -9.02 2.58
C PHE A 181 -18.61 -9.76 2.30
N GLY A 182 -18.68 -10.53 1.22
CA GLY A 182 -19.91 -11.18 0.72
C GLY A 182 -21.00 -11.41 1.77
N LYS A 183 -22.15 -10.75 1.59
CA LYS A 183 -23.40 -10.84 2.40
C LYS A 183 -23.29 -11.72 3.67
N SER A 184 -23.08 -11.08 4.82
CA SER A 184 -23.58 -11.63 6.08
C SER A 184 -24.95 -11.02 6.36
N ARG A 185 -25.98 -11.86 6.34
CA ARG A 185 -27.25 -11.60 7.04
C ARG A 185 -27.02 -11.58 8.55
#